data_AF-A0A3M6AJ21-F1
#
_entry.id   AF-A0A3M6AJ21-F1
#
_cell.length_a   1.000
_cell.length_b   1.000
_cell.length_c   1.000
_cell.angle_alpha   90.00
_cell.angle_beta   90.00
_cell.angle_gamma   90.00
#
_symmetry.space_group_name_H-M   'P 1'
#
loop_
_entity.id
_entity.type
_entity.pdbx_description
1 polymer ?
#
loop_
_entity_poly.entity_id
_entity_poly.type
_entity_poly.pdbx_seq_one_letter_code
_entity_poly.pdbx_strand_id
1 'polypeptide(L)'
;MHDLSFGLHAECTYRAVRHVLMGGLQVNPEKLRLLVTQEMPFGKYKGRLIADLPGHYLNWFAREGFPKGELGGLLALMQEIDHNGLGALLDPLRTRPRQSFKDKG
;
A
#
# COMPACT_ATOMS: atom_id res chain seq x y z
N MET A 1 -9.57 2.76 -38.91
CA MET A 1 -9.27 1.57 -38.09
C MET A 1 -8.47 2.07 -36.89
N HIS A 2 -9.14 2.35 -35.76
CA HIS A 2 -8.46 2.70 -34.52
C HIS A 2 -8.55 1.52 -33.56
N ASP A 3 -7.38 1.14 -33.09
CA ASP A 3 -7.03 0.00 -32.27
C ASP A 3 -7.63 0.16 -30.86
N LEU A 4 -8.54 -0.74 -30.47
CA LEU A 4 -9.25 -0.77 -29.18
C LEU A 4 -8.47 -1.57 -28.10
N SER A 5 -7.14 -1.63 -28.18
CA SER A 5 -6.35 -2.56 -27.35
C SER A 5 -5.81 -1.97 -26.02
N PHE A 6 -6.13 -0.73 -25.66
CA PHE A 6 -5.69 -0.11 -24.39
C PHE A 6 -6.71 -0.19 -23.23
N GLY A 7 -7.81 -0.94 -23.38
CA GLY A 7 -8.91 -0.96 -22.40
C GLY A 7 -8.82 -2.00 -21.28
N LEU A 8 -7.98 -3.04 -21.40
CA LEU A 8 -8.09 -4.22 -20.52
C LEU A 8 -7.10 -4.22 -19.33
N HIS A 9 -6.04 -3.41 -19.37
CA HIS A 9 -5.08 -3.36 -18.25
C HIS A 9 -5.52 -2.42 -17.13
N ALA A 10 -6.28 -1.36 -17.45
CA ALA A 10 -6.84 -0.43 -16.46
C ALA A 10 -8.04 -1.03 -15.67
N GLU A 11 -8.74 -1.99 -16.26
CA GLU A 11 -9.89 -2.65 -15.62
C GLU A 11 -9.47 -3.70 -14.56
N CYS A 12 -8.28 -4.30 -14.68
CA CYS A 12 -7.77 -5.26 -13.69
C CYS A 12 -7.27 -4.59 -12.40
N THR A 13 -6.64 -3.42 -12.48
CA THR A 13 -6.26 -2.63 -11.30
C THR A 13 -7.49 -2.03 -10.62
N TYR A 14 -8.48 -1.58 -11.40
CA TYR A 14 -9.67 -0.96 -10.84
C TYR A 14 -10.58 -1.97 -10.12
N ARG A 15 -10.73 -3.21 -10.59
CA ARG A 15 -11.63 -4.20 -9.96
C ARG A 15 -11.16 -4.67 -8.57
N ALA A 16 -9.85 -4.70 -8.32
CA ALA A 16 -9.29 -5.02 -7.00
C ALA A 16 -9.47 -3.87 -6.00
N VAL A 17 -9.37 -2.62 -6.45
CA VAL A 17 -9.60 -1.42 -5.63
C VAL A 17 -11.09 -1.19 -5.39
N ARG A 18 -11.95 -1.49 -6.37
CA ARG A 18 -13.41 -1.27 -6.28
C ARG A 18 -14.11 -2.12 -5.23
N HIS A 19 -13.56 -3.30 -4.88
CA HIS A 19 -14.14 -4.13 -3.83
C HIS A 19 -13.77 -3.64 -2.41
N VAL A 20 -12.71 -2.84 -2.28
CA VAL A 20 -12.36 -2.14 -1.02
C VAL A 20 -13.20 -0.86 -0.85
N LEU A 21 -13.64 -0.23 -1.96
CA LEU A 21 -14.37 1.05 -1.95
C LEU A 21 -15.90 0.95 -1.71
N MET A 22 -16.51 -0.24 -1.79
CA MET A 22 -17.97 -0.42 -1.59
C MET A 22 -18.38 -0.65 -0.12
N GLY A 23 -17.44 -0.46 0.82
CA GLY A 23 -17.66 -0.58 2.27
C GLY A 23 -17.04 0.58 3.03
N GLY A 24 -17.35 1.82 2.62
CA GLY A 24 -17.04 3.04 3.38
C GLY A 24 -15.57 3.16 3.78
N LEU A 25 -14.72 3.58 2.84
CA LEU A 25 -13.37 4.05 3.17
C LEU A 25 -13.47 5.37 3.96
N GLN A 26 -13.90 5.30 5.22
CA GLN A 26 -13.54 6.35 6.16
C GLN A 26 -12.02 6.28 6.28
N VAL A 27 -11.34 7.24 5.67
CA VAL A 27 -9.93 7.53 5.93
C VAL A 27 -9.87 7.96 7.39
N ASN A 28 -9.84 6.98 8.28
CA ASN A 28 -9.76 7.23 9.71
C ASN A 28 -8.30 7.65 9.98
N PRO A 29 -8.05 8.86 10.52
CA PRO A 29 -6.68 9.34 10.77
C PRO A 29 -5.86 8.35 11.62
N GLU A 30 -6.51 7.55 12.47
CA GLU A 30 -5.86 6.47 13.22
C GLU A 30 -5.16 5.44 12.34
N LYS A 31 -5.69 5.12 11.15
CA LYS A 31 -5.04 4.19 10.22
C LYS A 31 -3.73 4.74 9.68
N LEU A 32 -3.65 6.05 9.41
CA LEU A 32 -2.41 6.71 8.98
C LEU A 32 -1.34 6.62 10.08
N ARG A 33 -1.76 6.76 11.34
CA ARG A 33 -0.88 6.58 12.50
C ARG A 33 -0.37 5.13 12.60
N LEU A 34 -1.23 4.15 12.32
CA LEU A 34 -0.83 2.74 12.28
C LEU A 34 0.21 2.47 11.19
N LEU A 35 0.12 3.10 10.00
CA LEU A 35 1.12 2.90 8.95
C LEU A 35 2.55 3.27 9.40
N VAL A 36 2.69 4.31 10.22
CA VAL A 36 3.98 4.82 10.70
C VAL A 36 4.41 4.25 12.06
N THR A 37 3.60 3.40 12.70
CA THR A 37 3.91 2.80 14.01
C THR A 37 3.90 1.27 14.00
N GLN A 38 3.08 0.65 13.16
CA GLN A 38 3.02 -0.81 13.04
C GLN A 38 4.19 -1.33 12.23
N GLU A 39 4.85 -2.34 12.80
CA GLU A 39 5.89 -3.11 12.12
C GLU A 39 5.27 -4.32 11.43
N MET A 40 5.86 -4.70 10.30
CA MET A 40 5.48 -5.89 9.57
C MET A 40 5.78 -7.14 10.44
N PRO A 41 4.78 -7.99 10.75
CA PRO A 41 4.97 -9.10 11.67
C PRO A 41 5.65 -10.33 11.04
N PHE A 42 5.70 -10.41 9.70
CA PHE A 42 6.25 -11.55 8.97
C PHE A 42 6.87 -11.16 7.61
N GLY A 43 7.47 -12.16 6.95
CA GLY A 43 8.06 -12.01 5.61
C GLY A 43 9.47 -11.42 5.62
N LYS A 44 10.00 -11.09 4.42
CA LYS A 44 11.34 -10.55 4.22
C LYS A 44 11.58 -9.23 4.98
N TYR A 45 10.52 -8.46 5.17
CA TYR A 45 10.55 -7.13 5.79
C TYR A 45 10.06 -7.13 7.25
N LYS A 46 10.09 -8.28 7.94
CA LYS A 46 9.71 -8.38 9.34
C LYS A 46 10.46 -7.36 10.22
N GLY A 47 9.74 -6.71 11.13
CA GLY A 47 10.29 -5.69 12.05
C GLY A 47 10.50 -4.32 11.41
N ARG A 48 9.92 -4.08 10.23
CA ARG A 48 9.97 -2.78 9.55
C ARG A 48 8.61 -2.12 9.55
N LEU A 49 8.58 -0.81 9.68
CA LEU A 49 7.33 -0.05 9.62
C LEU A 49 6.65 -0.25 8.27
N ILE A 50 5.32 -0.33 8.28
CA ILE A 50 4.52 -0.46 7.05
C ILE A 50 4.81 0.70 6.09
N ALA A 51 4.96 1.93 6.61
CA ALA A 51 5.33 3.12 5.84
C ALA A 51 6.77 3.16 5.30
N ASP A 52 7.60 2.16 5.62
CA ASP A 52 8.96 1.96 5.08
C ASP A 52 9.04 0.74 4.16
N LEU A 53 7.92 0.04 3.91
CA LEU A 53 7.91 -1.08 2.98
C LEU A 53 8.18 -0.57 1.56
N PRO A 54 9.03 -1.27 0.79
CA PRO A 54 9.34 -0.84 -0.55
C PRO A 54 8.17 -1.13 -1.51
N GLY A 55 7.97 -0.23 -2.47
CA GLY A 55 6.84 -0.30 -3.40
C GLY A 55 6.74 -1.61 -4.19
N HIS A 56 7.86 -2.24 -4.57
CA HIS A 56 7.81 -3.55 -5.25
C HIS A 56 7.23 -4.66 -4.38
N TYR A 57 7.40 -4.59 -3.06
CA TYR A 57 6.85 -5.56 -2.13
C TYR A 57 5.35 -5.37 -1.94
N LEU A 58 4.89 -4.11 -1.86
CA LEU A 58 3.47 -3.78 -1.86
C LEU A 58 2.80 -4.18 -3.19
N ASN A 59 3.48 -3.97 -4.31
CA ASN A 59 2.97 -4.33 -5.64
C ASN A 59 2.89 -5.85 -5.83
N TRP A 60 3.78 -6.62 -5.20
CA TRP A 60 3.65 -8.07 -5.14
C TRP A 60 2.37 -8.48 -4.38
N PHE A 61 2.08 -7.86 -3.24
CA PHE A 61 0.82 -8.09 -2.52
C PHE A 61 -0.42 -7.64 -3.32
N ALA A 62 -0.33 -6.57 -4.11
CA ALA A 62 -1.43 -6.15 -4.97
C ALA A 62 -1.78 -7.19 -6.04
N ARG A 63 -0.80 -8.02 -6.44
CA ARG A 63 -0.97 -9.11 -7.42
C ARG A 63 -1.40 -10.42 -6.78
N GLU A 64 -0.77 -10.79 -5.66
CA GLU A 64 -1.03 -12.04 -4.94
C GLU A 64 -2.32 -11.97 -4.12
N GLY A 65 -2.63 -10.78 -3.58
CA GLY A 65 -3.71 -10.51 -2.65
C GLY A 65 -3.22 -10.14 -1.26
N PHE A 66 -3.93 -9.21 -0.61
CA PHE A 66 -3.63 -8.81 0.76
C PHE A 66 -4.17 -9.81 1.79
N PRO A 67 -3.47 -10.02 2.92
CA PRO A 67 -3.98 -10.87 4.00
C PRO A 67 -5.31 -10.33 4.54
N LYS A 68 -6.20 -11.18 5.05
CA LYS A 68 -7.44 -10.72 5.67
C LYS A 68 -7.17 -10.00 7.00
N GLY A 69 -8.06 -9.09 7.37
CA GLY A 69 -8.00 -8.35 8.64
C GLY A 69 -7.33 -6.97 8.51
N GLU A 70 -6.97 -6.41 9.66
CA GLU A 70 -6.46 -5.03 9.75
C GLU A 70 -5.16 -4.83 8.97
N LEU A 71 -4.22 -5.78 9.07
CA LEU A 71 -2.94 -5.71 8.38
C LEU A 71 -3.10 -5.59 6.86
N GLY A 72 -4.01 -6.37 6.25
CA GLY A 72 -4.26 -6.26 4.82
C GLY A 72 -4.88 -4.93 4.41
N GLY A 73 -5.77 -4.39 5.25
CA GLY A 73 -6.31 -3.05 5.05
C GLY A 73 -5.23 -1.97 5.12
N LEU A 74 -4.27 -2.09 6.05
CA LEU A 74 -3.12 -1.19 6.14
C LEU A 74 -2.18 -1.32 4.94
N LEU A 75 -1.90 -2.53 4.48
CA LEU A 75 -1.06 -2.77 3.29
C LEU A 75 -1.72 -2.25 2.01
N ALA A 76 -3.02 -2.46 1.85
CA ALA A 76 -3.78 -1.92 0.72
C ALA A 76 -3.79 -0.39 0.73
N LEU A 77 -4.01 0.22 1.90
CA LEU A 77 -3.93 1.67 2.07
C LEU A 77 -2.53 2.21 1.76
N MET A 78 -1.49 1.52 2.23
CA MET A 78 -0.11 1.91 1.94
C MET A 78 0.21 1.81 0.44
N GLN A 79 -0.26 0.76 -0.24
CA GLN A 79 -0.11 0.61 -1.68
C GLN A 79 -0.81 1.74 -2.44
N GLU A 80 -2.00 2.16 -2.00
CA GLU A 80 -2.70 3.29 -2.59
C GLU A 80 -1.93 4.60 -2.40
N ILE A 81 -1.43 4.86 -1.18
CA ILE A 81 -0.59 6.04 -0.89
C ILE A 81 0.68 6.04 -1.74
N ASP A 82 1.37 4.90 -1.87
CA ASP A 82 2.58 4.75 -2.68
C ASP A 82 2.30 4.94 -4.17
N HIS A 83 1.23 4.32 -4.69
CA HIS A 83 0.84 4.43 -6.10
C HIS A 83 0.49 5.88 -6.49
N ASN A 84 -0.07 6.65 -5.56
CA ASN A 84 -0.38 8.07 -5.77
C ASN A 84 0.81 9.00 -5.45
N GLY A 85 1.95 8.48 -5.00
CA GLY A 85 3.12 9.29 -4.61
C GLY A 85 2.91 10.12 -3.34
N LEU A 86 1.95 9.76 -2.49
CA LEU A 86 1.54 10.51 -1.30
C LEU A 86 2.31 10.14 -0.03
N GLY A 87 3.36 9.30 -0.14
CA GLY A 87 4.14 8.84 1.01
C GLY A 87 4.76 9.96 1.86
N ALA A 88 5.05 11.12 1.25
CA ALA A 88 5.55 12.30 1.96
C ALA A 88 4.54 12.89 2.95
N LEU A 89 3.23 12.68 2.75
CA LEU A 89 2.20 13.13 3.69
C LEU A 89 2.28 12.42 5.04
N LEU A 90 2.93 11.26 5.09
CA LEU A 90 3.13 10.53 6.34
C LEU A 90 4.28 11.12 7.15
N ASP A 91 5.22 11.87 6.55
CA ASP A 91 6.43 12.35 7.22
C ASP A 91 6.19 13.16 8.51
N PRO A 92 5.21 14.10 8.56
CA PRO A 92 4.88 14.80 9.80
C PRO A 92 4.36 13.90 10.92
N LEU A 93 3.80 12.73 10.59
CA LEU A 93 3.28 11.78 11.56
C LEU A 93 4.37 10.84 12.10
N ARG A 94 5.56 10.84 11.48
CA ARG A 94 6.63 9.92 11.86
C ARG A 94 7.45 10.50 13.01
N THR A 95 7.64 9.68 14.03
CA THR A 95 8.62 9.97 15.09
C THR A 95 10.06 9.76 14.62
N ARG A 96 10.26 8.97 13.55
CA ARG A 96 11.57 8.63 12.99
C ARG A 96 11.63 8.98 11.50
N PRO A 97 12.75 9.53 10.99
CA PRO A 97 12.91 9.76 9.56
C PRO A 97 12.71 8.47 8.76
N ARG A 98 12.11 8.60 7.57
CA ARG A 98 11.89 7.50 6.62
C ARG A 98 13.20 6.79 6.34
N GLN A 99 13.19 5.46 6.49
CA GLN A 99 14.37 4.67 6.21
C GLN A 99 14.34 4.24 4.75
N SER A 100 15.15 4.90 3.91
CA SER A 100 15.32 4.49 2.52
C SER A 100 16.17 3.21 2.48
N PHE A 101 15.51 2.06 2.32
CA PHE A 101 16.20 0.79 2.15
C PHE A 101 16.47 0.53 0.67
N LYS A 102 17.76 0.54 0.31
CA LYS A 102 18.21 -0.03 -0.95
C LYS A 102 18.21 -1.54 -0.79
N ASP A 103 17.20 -2.20 -1.33
CA ASP A 103 17.22 -3.65 -1.46
C ASP A 103 18.38 -4.03 -2.38
N LYS A 104 19.41 -4.67 -1.80
CA LYS A 104 20.43 -5.34 -2.60
C LYS A 104 19.73 -6.55 -3.23
N GLY A 105 19.44 -6.42 -4.53
CA GLY A 105 18.89 -7.48 -5.36
C GLY A 105 19.80 -8.70 -5.39
#